data_AF-A0A6A4P8T3-F1
#
_entry.id   AF-A0A6A4P8T3-F1
#
_cell.length_a   1.000
_cell.length_b   1.000
_cell.length_c   1.000
_cell.angle_alpha   90.00
_cell.angle_beta   90.00
_cell.angle_gamma   90.00
#
_symmetry.space_group_name_H-M   'P 1'
#
loop_
_entity.id
_entity.type
_entity.pdbx_description
1 polymer ?
#
loop_
_entity_poly.entity_id
_entity_poly.type
_entity_poly.pdbx_seq_one_letter_code
_entity_poly.pdbx_strand_id
1 'polypeptide(L)'
;MSQQHDDDSSVRVNYHDIDQQVLQNMVYDALVWASLHGLVVAHKSIQRSGSVPGVGLVHAPFSLLPTAFPENHWRQACDLAPIFNELVDRVSLDGKFLQESLSRTKKADEFTSRLLDIHSKMVEINKKEDIRLGLHRSDYMLDEQTKSLLQVELNTVSSAFAGLSCVVSELHRSILSHYGKFIGLDSGKVPANSATSQYAEALAKAWTEYNLPGSVCKKKKISLHFSATAFGSILYF
;
A
#
# COMPACT_ATOMS: atom_id res chain seq x y z
N MET A 1 19.66 -23.37 -25.00
CA MET A 1 18.28 -22.89 -25.18
C MET A 1 18.33 -21.38 -25.02
N SER A 2 17.96 -20.69 -26.09
CA SER A 2 18.07 -19.26 -26.32
C SER A 2 17.37 -18.43 -25.24
N GLN A 3 18.13 -17.59 -24.54
CA GLN A 3 17.58 -16.47 -23.78
C GLN A 3 17.04 -15.46 -24.79
N GLN A 4 15.72 -15.38 -24.94
CA GLN A 4 15.08 -14.25 -25.58
C GLN A 4 15.30 -13.05 -24.67
N HIS A 5 16.20 -12.16 -25.10
CA HIS A 5 16.17 -10.77 -24.66
C HIS A 5 14.89 -10.17 -25.23
N ASP A 6 13.85 -10.07 -24.40
CA ASP A 6 12.76 -9.15 -24.65
C ASP A 6 13.34 -7.74 -24.48
N ASP A 7 13.65 -7.15 -25.63
CA ASP A 7 13.99 -5.74 -25.79
C ASP A 7 12.71 -4.92 -25.54
N ASP A 8 12.37 -4.72 -24.26
CA ASP A 8 11.30 -3.81 -23.85
C ASP A 8 11.83 -2.38 -24.02
N SER A 9 11.83 -1.92 -25.27
CA SER A 9 12.00 -0.52 -25.64
C SER A 9 10.75 0.26 -25.21
N SER A 10 10.46 0.30 -23.90
CA SER A 10 9.45 1.18 -23.36
C SER A 10 9.94 2.61 -23.65
N VAL A 11 9.23 3.33 -24.50
CA VAL A 11 9.48 4.76 -24.75
C VAL A 11 9.47 5.45 -23.39
N ARG A 12 10.65 5.80 -22.86
CA ARG A 12 10.76 6.61 -21.65
C ARG A 12 10.22 7.99 -22.01
N VAL A 13 8.96 8.25 -21.67
CA VAL A 13 8.40 9.59 -21.78
C VAL A 13 9.15 10.47 -20.78
N ASN A 14 9.94 11.41 -21.29
CA ASN A 14 10.60 12.39 -20.46
C ASN A 14 9.58 13.48 -20.08
N TYR A 15 9.11 13.46 -18.83
CA TYR A 15 8.12 14.43 -18.36
C TYR A 15 8.64 15.87 -18.34
N HIS A 16 9.95 16.07 -18.40
CA HIS A 16 10.56 17.41 -18.45
C HIS A 16 10.39 18.11 -19.80
N ASP A 17 10.03 17.37 -20.87
CA ASP A 17 9.88 17.92 -22.22
C ASP A 17 8.43 18.32 -22.53
N ILE A 18 7.53 18.24 -21.56
CA ILE A 18 6.13 18.62 -21.72
C ILE A 18 6.02 20.14 -21.88
N ASP A 19 5.26 20.57 -22.88
CA ASP A 19 4.96 21.99 -23.11
C ASP A 19 4.44 22.67 -21.84
N GLN A 20 4.96 23.87 -21.56
CA GLN A 20 4.70 24.56 -20.29
C GLN A 20 3.22 24.92 -20.12
N GLN A 21 2.50 25.25 -21.19
CA GLN A 21 1.08 25.57 -21.10
C GLN A 21 0.26 24.31 -20.81
N VAL A 22 0.59 23.19 -21.48
CA VAL A 22 -0.04 21.88 -21.20
C VAL A 22 0.24 21.44 -19.77
N LEU A 23 1.47 21.61 -19.29
CA LEU A 23 1.86 21.29 -17.92
C LEU A 23 1.03 22.08 -16.89
N GLN A 24 0.88 23.40 -17.08
CA GLN A 24 0.08 24.22 -16.16
C GLN A 24 -1.39 23.83 -16.15
N ASN A 25 -1.96 23.48 -17.30
CA ASN A 25 -3.33 22.99 -17.38
C ASN A 25 -3.51 21.66 -16.63
N MET A 26 -2.57 20.72 -16.80
CA MET A 26 -2.59 19.45 -16.05
C MET A 26 -2.47 19.66 -14.54
N VAL A 27 -1.58 20.54 -14.09
CA VAL A 27 -1.44 20.88 -12.67
C VAL A 27 -2.74 21.44 -12.13
N TYR A 28 -3.36 22.41 -12.82
CA TYR A 28 -4.63 23.00 -12.42
C TYR A 28 -5.73 21.93 -12.30
N ASP A 29 -5.92 21.11 -13.33
CA ASP A 29 -6.92 20.05 -13.33
C ASP A 29 -6.67 19.01 -12.24
N ALA A 30 -5.42 18.66 -11.97
CA ALA A 30 -5.07 17.72 -10.91
C ALA A 30 -5.40 18.28 -9.51
N LEU A 31 -5.15 19.56 -9.28
CA LEU A 31 -5.48 20.22 -8.01
C LEU A 31 -7.00 20.34 -7.80
N VAL A 32 -7.75 20.67 -8.86
CA VAL A 32 -9.21 20.68 -8.85
C VAL A 32 -9.75 19.27 -8.57
N TRP A 33 -9.25 18.27 -9.29
CA TRP A 33 -9.66 16.88 -9.13
C TRP A 33 -9.38 16.37 -7.70
N ALA A 34 -8.18 16.65 -7.17
CA ALA A 34 -7.80 16.28 -5.81
C ALA A 34 -8.76 16.86 -4.76
N SER A 35 -9.19 18.11 -4.95
CA SER A 35 -10.13 18.79 -4.06
C SER A 35 -11.53 18.16 -4.11
N LEU A 36 -11.99 17.77 -5.30
CA LEU A 36 -13.33 17.20 -5.51
C LEU A 36 -13.45 15.73 -5.05
N HIS A 37 -12.33 15.00 -5.03
CA HIS A 37 -12.31 13.55 -4.75
C HIS A 37 -11.67 13.20 -3.41
N GLY A 38 -11.39 14.19 -2.56
CA GLY A 38 -10.88 13.96 -1.21
C GLY A 38 -9.43 13.49 -1.14
N LEU A 39 -8.61 13.79 -2.16
CA LEU A 39 -7.15 13.60 -2.10
C LEU A 39 -6.49 14.71 -1.28
N VAL A 40 -6.84 14.78 0.00
CA VAL A 40 -6.47 15.88 0.90
C VAL A 40 -5.91 15.37 2.21
N VAL A 41 -5.05 16.18 2.83
CA VAL A 41 -4.45 15.97 4.14
C VAL A 41 -4.51 17.25 4.97
N ALA A 42 -4.19 17.12 6.26
CA ALA A 42 -4.03 18.24 7.18
C ALA A 42 -2.85 19.14 6.76
N HIS A 43 -3.08 20.45 6.64
CA HIS A 43 -2.02 21.41 6.36
C HIS A 43 -1.13 21.62 7.59
N LYS A 44 0.15 21.28 7.49
CA LYS A 44 1.10 21.24 8.61
C LYS A 44 1.22 22.55 9.40
N SER A 45 1.05 23.71 8.75
CA SER A 45 1.11 25.02 9.44
C SER A 45 -0.17 25.38 10.22
N ILE A 46 -1.26 24.62 10.07
CA ILE A 46 -2.54 24.89 10.70
C ILE A 46 -2.71 23.92 11.87
N GLN A 47 -2.53 24.41 13.10
CA GLN A 47 -2.52 23.58 14.32
C GLN A 47 -3.76 22.67 14.47
N ARG A 48 -4.94 23.16 14.08
CA ARG A 48 -6.21 22.42 14.20
C ARG A 48 -6.45 21.38 13.11
N SER A 49 -5.67 21.38 12.03
CA SER A 49 -5.93 20.53 10.85
C SER A 49 -5.77 19.03 11.13
N GLY A 50 -4.92 18.65 12.09
CA GLY A 50 -4.73 17.26 12.49
C GLY A 50 -5.75 16.73 13.51
N SER A 51 -6.58 17.60 14.10
CA SER A 51 -7.52 17.22 15.17
C SER A 51 -8.97 17.59 14.88
N VAL A 52 -9.23 18.52 13.96
CA VAL A 52 -10.57 18.97 13.57
C VAL A 52 -10.78 18.66 12.09
N PRO A 53 -11.62 17.65 11.76
CA PRO A 53 -11.96 17.34 10.38
C PRO A 53 -12.55 18.55 9.65
N GLY A 54 -12.23 18.69 8.36
CA GLY A 54 -12.76 19.75 7.50
C GLY A 54 -12.08 21.12 7.63
N VAL A 55 -11.07 21.27 8.49
CA VAL A 55 -10.36 22.55 8.70
C VAL A 55 -8.91 22.45 8.23
N GLY A 56 -8.45 23.45 7.50
CA GLY A 56 -7.05 23.56 7.09
C GLY A 56 -6.59 22.41 6.20
N LEU A 57 -7.40 22.07 5.19
CA LEU A 57 -7.10 21.02 4.24
C LEU A 57 -6.16 21.52 3.14
N VAL A 58 -5.30 20.63 2.68
CA VAL A 58 -4.44 20.82 1.49
C VAL A 58 -4.43 19.52 0.70
N HIS A 59 -4.20 19.58 -0.61
CA HIS A 59 -4.05 18.35 -1.39
C HIS A 59 -2.93 17.47 -0.80
N ALA A 60 -3.10 16.15 -0.84
CA ALA A 60 -2.00 15.25 -0.54
C ALA A 60 -0.86 15.51 -1.55
N PRO A 61 0.42 15.46 -1.16
CA PRO A 61 1.50 15.50 -2.12
C PRO A 61 1.40 14.30 -3.09
N PHE A 62 1.52 14.54 -4.40
CA PHE A 62 1.43 13.50 -5.43
C PHE A 62 2.34 13.80 -6.63
N SER A 63 2.75 12.76 -7.37
CA SER A 63 3.25 12.89 -8.74
C SER A 63 2.14 13.35 -9.66
N LEU A 64 2.41 14.29 -10.56
CA LEU A 64 1.42 14.72 -11.54
C LEU A 64 1.03 13.59 -12.50
N LEU A 65 2.00 12.77 -12.91
CA LEU A 65 1.85 11.66 -13.85
C LEU A 65 2.33 10.35 -13.21
N PRO A 66 1.80 9.19 -13.63
CA PRO A 66 2.20 7.90 -13.08
C PRO A 66 3.64 7.56 -13.49
N THR A 67 4.41 6.97 -12.58
CA THR A 67 5.77 6.49 -12.88
C THR A 67 5.72 5.21 -13.70
N ALA A 68 6.56 5.13 -14.74
CA ALA A 68 6.72 3.90 -15.51
C ALA A 68 7.28 2.76 -14.64
N PHE A 69 6.64 1.60 -14.68
CA PHE A 69 7.06 0.42 -13.96
C PHE A 69 6.84 -0.85 -14.81
N PRO A 70 7.81 -1.76 -14.92
CA PRO A 70 7.68 -2.95 -15.75
C PRO A 70 6.54 -3.88 -15.27
N GLU A 71 5.67 -4.28 -16.19
CA GLU A 71 4.48 -5.08 -15.87
C GLU A 71 4.83 -6.44 -15.27
N ASN A 72 5.92 -7.06 -15.71
CA ASN A 72 6.41 -8.33 -15.18
C ASN A 72 6.74 -8.26 -13.68
N HIS A 73 7.42 -7.20 -13.25
CA HIS A 73 7.75 -6.97 -11.85
C HIS A 73 6.52 -6.58 -11.04
N TRP A 74 5.56 -5.86 -11.64
CA TRP A 74 4.30 -5.56 -10.98
C TRP A 74 3.52 -6.86 -10.69
N ARG A 75 3.40 -7.76 -11.68
CA ARG A 75 2.77 -9.07 -11.50
C ARG A 75 3.49 -9.92 -10.44
N GLN A 76 4.83 -9.92 -10.47
CA GLN A 76 5.64 -10.62 -9.45
C GLN A 76 5.29 -10.14 -8.03
N ALA A 77 5.17 -8.83 -7.80
CA ALA A 77 4.78 -8.28 -6.50
C ALA A 77 3.36 -8.72 -6.08
N CYS A 78 2.41 -8.73 -7.02
CA CYS A 78 1.05 -9.24 -6.79
C CYS A 78 1.03 -10.73 -6.46
N ASP A 79 1.87 -11.54 -7.09
CA ASP A 79 1.95 -12.98 -6.84
C ASP A 79 2.62 -13.30 -5.49
N LEU A 80 3.58 -12.46 -5.06
CA LEU A 80 4.24 -12.58 -3.75
C LEU A 80 3.33 -12.23 -2.56
N ALA A 81 2.34 -11.37 -2.80
CA ALA A 81 1.47 -10.84 -1.77
C ALA A 81 0.75 -11.91 -0.91
N PRO A 82 0.02 -12.89 -1.48
CA PRO A 82 -0.59 -13.95 -0.68
C PRO A 82 0.44 -14.87 0.00
N ILE A 83 1.63 -15.03 -0.58
CA ILE A 83 2.72 -15.83 0.00
C ILE A 83 3.25 -15.16 1.27
N PHE A 84 3.47 -13.84 1.23
CA PHE A 84 3.88 -13.08 2.41
C PHE A 84 2.80 -13.05 3.49
N ASN A 85 1.53 -12.99 3.12
CA ASN A 85 0.45 -13.03 4.11
C ASN A 85 0.46 -14.35 4.90
N GLU A 86 0.60 -15.48 4.21
CA GLU A 86 0.71 -16.81 4.85
C GLU A 86 2.03 -16.96 5.64
N LEU A 87 3.13 -16.39 5.14
CA LEU A 87 4.40 -16.38 5.85
C LEU A 87 4.29 -15.63 7.18
N VAL A 88 3.66 -14.45 7.18
CA VAL A 88 3.44 -13.66 8.41
C VAL A 88 2.57 -14.42 9.39
N ASP A 89 1.46 -15.04 8.96
CA ASP A 89 0.61 -15.83 9.87
C ASP A 89 1.41 -16.97 10.50
N ARG A 90 2.13 -17.76 9.71
CA ARG A 90 2.90 -18.90 10.23
C ARG A 90 4.04 -18.50 11.15
N VAL A 91 4.75 -17.43 10.82
CA VAL A 91 5.80 -16.89 11.70
C VAL A 91 5.20 -16.33 13.00
N SER A 92 4.01 -15.71 12.94
CA SER A 92 3.34 -15.17 14.14
C SER A 92 2.94 -16.25 15.15
N LEU A 93 2.75 -17.49 14.70
CA LEU A 93 2.40 -18.62 15.54
C LEU A 93 3.61 -19.23 16.27
N ASP A 94 4.83 -18.97 15.78
CA ASP A 94 6.06 -19.44 16.42
C ASP A 94 6.58 -18.40 17.41
N GLY A 95 5.94 -18.35 18.58
CA GLY A 95 6.32 -17.43 19.64
C GLY A 95 7.75 -17.65 20.15
N LYS A 96 8.29 -18.86 20.04
CA LYS A 96 9.68 -19.15 20.40
C LYS A 96 10.63 -18.51 19.40
N PHE A 97 10.39 -18.69 18.11
CA PHE A 97 11.17 -18.06 17.04
C PHE A 97 11.21 -16.53 17.19
N LEU A 98 10.07 -15.89 17.46
CA LEU A 98 9.99 -14.44 17.64
C LEU A 98 10.82 -13.96 18.84
N GLN A 99 10.68 -14.62 20.00
CA GLN A 99 11.41 -14.27 21.22
C GLN A 99 12.92 -14.48 21.09
N GLU A 100 13.34 -15.59 20.47
CA GLU A 100 14.76 -15.90 20.25
C GLU A 100 15.40 -14.93 19.25
N SER A 101 14.74 -14.68 18.12
CA SER A 101 15.23 -13.79 17.06
C SER A 101 15.42 -12.36 17.54
N LEU A 102 14.53 -11.88 18.44
CA LEU A 102 14.55 -10.52 18.96
C LEU A 102 15.22 -10.40 20.34
N SER A 103 15.81 -11.48 20.87
CA SER A 103 16.40 -11.52 22.22
C SER A 103 17.54 -10.52 22.43
N ARG A 104 18.35 -10.25 21.38
CA ARG A 104 19.39 -9.21 21.42
C ARG A 104 18.77 -7.81 21.33
N THR A 105 17.79 -7.62 20.46
CA THR A 105 17.04 -6.36 20.28
C THR A 105 16.35 -5.94 21.57
N LYS A 106 15.76 -6.90 22.31
CA LYS A 106 15.14 -6.67 23.62
C LYS A 106 16.06 -5.94 24.61
N LYS A 107 17.37 -6.21 24.56
CA LYS A 107 18.36 -5.60 25.46
C LYS A 107 18.80 -4.21 25.00
N ALA A 108 18.64 -3.91 23.71
CA ALA A 108 19.12 -2.68 23.08
C ALA A 108 18.02 -1.63 22.86
N ASP A 109 16.75 -2.06 22.75
CA ASP A 109 15.61 -1.19 22.45
C ASP A 109 14.46 -1.39 23.46
N GLU A 110 14.18 -0.36 24.24
CA GLU A 110 13.13 -0.38 25.27
C GLU A 110 11.74 -0.56 24.65
N PHE A 111 11.50 0.05 23.49
CA PHE A 111 10.20 -0.04 22.82
C PHE A 111 9.88 -1.49 22.43
N THR A 112 10.78 -2.14 21.70
CA THR A 112 10.66 -3.56 21.34
C THR A 112 10.62 -4.46 22.57
N SER A 113 11.37 -4.14 23.62
CA SER A 113 11.33 -4.90 24.87
C SER A 113 9.93 -4.97 25.46
N ARG A 114 9.23 -3.83 25.52
CA ARG A 114 7.84 -3.77 26.01
C ARG A 114 6.87 -4.55 25.13
N LEU A 115 7.06 -4.56 23.81
CA LEU A 115 6.25 -5.40 22.90
C LEU A 115 6.47 -6.89 23.17
N LEU A 116 7.72 -7.31 23.38
CA LEU A 116 8.06 -8.70 23.71
C LEU A 116 7.51 -9.13 25.07
N ASP A 117 7.43 -8.22 26.05
CA ASP A 117 6.82 -8.52 27.35
C ASP A 117 5.31 -8.78 27.23
N ILE A 118 4.60 -8.00 26.39
CA ILE A 118 3.19 -8.25 26.08
C ILE A 118 3.05 -9.62 25.39
N HIS A 119 3.88 -9.88 24.39
CA HIS A 119 3.88 -11.17 23.70
C HIS A 119 4.11 -12.35 24.67
N SER A 120 5.10 -12.27 25.57
CA SER A 120 5.36 -13.32 26.56
C SER A 120 4.16 -13.60 27.45
N LYS A 121 3.49 -12.55 27.94
CA LYS A 121 2.25 -12.71 28.72
C LYS A 121 1.15 -13.41 27.94
N MET A 122 0.99 -13.09 26.66
CA MET A 122 -0.02 -13.75 25.81
C MET A 122 0.30 -15.23 25.58
N VAL A 123 1.58 -15.58 25.44
CA VAL A 123 2.03 -16.98 25.34
C VAL A 123 1.76 -17.73 26.65
N GLU A 124 2.04 -17.12 27.82
CA GLU A 124 1.76 -17.71 29.13
C GLU A 124 0.28 -17.97 29.37
N ILE A 125 -0.58 -17.03 28.95
CA ILE A 125 -2.05 -17.19 29.02
C ILE A 125 -2.51 -18.35 28.12
N ASN A 126 -1.73 -18.70 27.09
CA ASN A 126 -2.00 -19.77 26.13
C ASN A 126 -3.42 -19.67 25.52
N LYS A 127 -3.87 -18.44 25.27
CA LYS A 127 -5.17 -18.20 24.65
C LYS A 127 -5.10 -18.59 23.18
N LYS A 128 -6.07 -19.41 22.76
CA LYS A 128 -6.24 -19.79 21.36
C LYS A 128 -6.94 -18.66 20.59
N GLU A 129 -6.23 -18.04 19.66
CA GLU A 129 -6.80 -17.06 18.73
C GLU A 129 -7.12 -17.75 17.40
N ASP A 130 -8.37 -18.23 17.27
CA ASP A 130 -8.84 -18.95 16.08
C ASP A 130 -9.14 -18.04 14.88
N ILE A 131 -9.26 -16.72 15.12
CA ILE A 131 -9.51 -15.69 14.10
C ILE A 131 -8.33 -14.72 14.13
N ARG A 132 -7.62 -14.58 13.01
CA ARG A 132 -6.50 -13.65 12.84
C ARG A 132 -6.68 -12.89 11.52
N LEU A 133 -6.47 -11.58 11.56
CA LEU A 133 -6.59 -10.70 10.40
C LEU A 133 -5.27 -9.95 10.20
N GLY A 134 -4.77 -9.98 8.97
CA GLY A 134 -3.60 -9.22 8.54
C GLY A 134 -3.97 -8.18 7.49
N LEU A 135 -3.61 -6.93 7.71
CA LEU A 135 -3.70 -5.84 6.73
C LEU A 135 -2.28 -5.35 6.42
N HIS A 136 -1.59 -6.10 5.55
CA HIS A 136 -0.16 -5.95 5.32
C HIS A 136 0.14 -5.13 4.07
N ARG A 137 1.29 -4.44 4.08
CA ARG A 137 1.87 -3.82 2.89
C ARG A 137 3.33 -4.27 2.75
N SER A 138 3.65 -4.86 1.61
CA SER A 138 5.02 -5.20 1.26
C SER A 138 5.56 -4.13 0.31
N ASP A 139 6.65 -3.50 0.69
CA ASP A 139 7.25 -2.39 -0.06
C ASP A 139 8.47 -2.91 -0.83
N TYR A 140 8.61 -2.47 -2.09
CA TYR A 140 9.60 -2.98 -3.03
C TYR A 140 10.32 -1.85 -3.77
N MET A 141 11.57 -2.12 -4.16
CA MET A 141 12.34 -1.31 -5.11
C MET A 141 12.85 -2.20 -6.24
N LEU A 142 12.88 -1.65 -7.46
CA LEU A 142 13.50 -2.31 -8.60
C LEU A 142 14.98 -1.88 -8.66
N ASP A 143 15.89 -2.83 -8.44
CA ASP A 143 17.31 -2.55 -8.54
C ASP A 143 17.72 -2.33 -10.00
N GLU A 144 18.42 -1.23 -10.28
CA GLU A 144 18.74 -0.85 -11.65
C GLU A 144 19.76 -1.78 -12.30
N GLN A 145 20.74 -2.29 -11.54
CA GLN A 145 21.84 -3.09 -12.08
C GLN A 145 21.41 -4.53 -12.36
N THR A 146 20.75 -5.14 -11.38
CA THR A 146 20.29 -6.53 -11.44
C THR A 146 18.92 -6.69 -12.08
N LYS A 147 18.19 -5.58 -12.30
CA LYS A 147 16.79 -5.56 -12.76
C LYS A 147 15.91 -6.48 -11.92
N SER A 148 16.21 -6.62 -10.63
CA SER A 148 15.47 -7.49 -9.72
C SER A 148 14.55 -6.67 -8.84
N LEU A 149 13.32 -7.17 -8.65
CA LEU A 149 12.41 -6.63 -7.65
C LEU A 149 12.85 -7.10 -6.26
N LEU A 150 13.25 -6.17 -5.40
CA LEU A 150 13.73 -6.46 -4.05
C LEU A 150 12.75 -5.89 -3.01
N GLN A 151 12.41 -6.71 -2.02
CA GLN A 151 11.60 -6.28 -0.89
C GLN A 151 12.44 -5.40 0.04
N VAL A 152 11.95 -4.21 0.33
CA VAL A 152 12.58 -3.26 1.26
C VAL A 152 12.10 -3.54 2.68
N GLU A 153 10.78 -3.64 2.88
CA GLU A 153 10.19 -3.92 4.18
C GLU A 153 8.80 -4.56 4.05
N LEU A 154 8.34 -5.16 5.16
CA LEU A 154 7.01 -5.73 5.28
C LEU A 154 6.28 -5.10 6.47
N ASN A 155 5.33 -4.22 6.17
CA ASN A 155 4.52 -3.52 7.14
C ASN A 155 3.37 -4.40 7.62
N THR A 156 3.42 -4.82 8.88
CA THR A 156 2.40 -5.66 9.51
C THR A 156 1.44 -4.90 10.42
N VAL A 157 1.72 -3.62 10.71
CA VAL A 157 0.92 -2.76 11.59
C VAL A 157 0.70 -1.39 10.96
N SER A 158 -0.52 -0.87 11.08
CA SER A 158 -0.88 0.50 10.68
C SER A 158 -0.43 0.89 9.26
N SER A 159 -0.58 -0.03 8.30
CA SER A 159 -0.25 0.18 6.89
C SER A 159 -1.09 1.33 6.30
N ALA A 160 -0.47 2.51 6.18
CA ALA A 160 -1.11 3.71 5.64
C ALA A 160 -1.42 3.61 4.13
N PHE A 161 -2.19 4.60 3.65
CA PHE A 161 -2.45 4.91 2.23
C PHE A 161 -3.32 3.95 1.42
N ALA A 162 -3.95 2.93 2.02
CA ALA A 162 -4.98 2.16 1.32
C ALA A 162 -6.07 3.06 0.70
N GLY A 163 -6.50 4.09 1.46
CA GLY A 163 -7.36 5.21 1.04
C GLY A 163 -6.80 6.02 -0.12
N LEU A 164 -5.79 6.86 0.19
CA LEU A 164 -5.25 7.84 -0.75
C LEU A 164 -4.66 7.22 -2.02
N SER A 165 -4.07 6.02 -1.96
CA SER A 165 -3.49 5.37 -3.15
C SER A 165 -4.54 5.02 -4.21
N CYS A 166 -5.76 4.62 -3.80
CA CYS A 166 -6.85 4.38 -4.75
C CYS A 166 -7.20 5.67 -5.49
N VAL A 167 -7.28 6.78 -4.74
CA VAL A 167 -7.61 8.11 -5.26
C VAL A 167 -6.51 8.65 -6.18
N VAL A 168 -5.23 8.39 -5.89
CA VAL A 168 -4.11 8.73 -6.79
C VAL A 168 -4.17 7.94 -8.11
N SER A 169 -4.48 6.64 -8.07
CA SER A 169 -4.65 5.85 -9.29
C SER A 169 -5.75 6.42 -10.19
N GLU A 170 -6.89 6.82 -9.60
CA GLU A 170 -8.00 7.45 -10.34
C GLU A 170 -7.65 8.86 -10.84
N LEU A 171 -6.90 9.65 -10.07
CA LEU A 171 -6.36 10.94 -10.54
C LEU A 171 -5.51 10.74 -11.80
N HIS A 172 -4.55 9.81 -11.77
CA HIS A 172 -3.68 9.53 -12.92
C HIS A 172 -4.48 9.04 -14.13
N ARG A 173 -5.45 8.15 -13.93
CA ARG A 173 -6.36 7.73 -15.01
C ARG A 173 -7.14 8.90 -15.61
N SER A 174 -7.65 9.80 -14.77
CA SER A 174 -8.41 11.00 -15.17
C SER A 174 -7.54 11.94 -16.00
N ILE A 175 -6.35 12.31 -15.49
CA ILE A 175 -5.39 13.16 -16.20
C ILE A 175 -4.97 12.52 -17.53
N LEU A 176 -4.64 11.23 -17.55
CA LEU A 176 -4.26 10.54 -18.78
C LEU A 176 -5.42 10.39 -19.77
N SER A 177 -6.67 10.35 -19.31
CA SER A 177 -7.82 10.31 -20.21
C SER A 177 -8.03 11.62 -20.97
N HIS A 178 -7.66 12.76 -20.36
CA HIS A 178 -7.71 14.08 -20.99
C HIS A 178 -6.44 14.39 -21.80
N TYR A 179 -5.27 14.10 -21.21
CA TYR A 179 -3.98 14.57 -21.73
C TYR A 179 -3.12 13.48 -22.37
N GLY A 180 -3.43 12.19 -22.12
CA GLY A 180 -2.57 11.05 -22.48
C GLY A 180 -2.20 11.00 -23.96
N LYS A 181 -3.14 11.32 -24.86
CA LYS A 181 -2.87 11.39 -26.31
C LYS A 181 -1.79 12.41 -26.68
N PHE A 182 -1.70 13.54 -25.97
CA PHE A 182 -0.70 14.59 -26.25
C PHE A 182 0.70 14.20 -25.75
N ILE A 183 0.79 13.36 -24.73
CA ILE A 183 2.04 12.96 -24.07
C ILE A 183 2.42 11.50 -24.32
N GLY A 184 1.69 10.80 -25.21
CA GLY A 184 1.97 9.41 -25.57
C GLY A 184 1.72 8.40 -24.46
N LEU A 185 0.81 8.69 -23.52
CA LEU A 185 0.47 7.81 -22.40
C LEU A 185 -0.98 7.31 -22.49
N ASP A 186 -1.19 6.08 -22.02
CA ASP A 186 -2.50 5.43 -22.01
C ASP A 186 -3.01 5.24 -20.57
N SER A 187 -4.20 5.78 -20.29
CA SER A 187 -4.85 5.62 -18.97
C SER A 187 -5.17 4.16 -18.65
N GLY A 188 -5.31 3.30 -19.66
CA GLY A 188 -5.49 1.85 -19.51
C GLY A 188 -4.27 1.14 -18.92
N LYS A 189 -3.07 1.75 -18.98
CA LYS A 189 -1.82 1.21 -18.43
C LYS A 189 -1.64 1.46 -16.93
N VAL A 190 -2.41 2.38 -16.34
CA VAL A 190 -2.48 2.53 -14.88
C VAL A 190 -3.30 1.35 -14.34
N PRO A 191 -2.83 0.54 -13.37
CA PRO A 191 -3.62 -0.55 -12.81
C PRO A 191 -4.83 -0.05 -12.01
N ALA A 192 -5.89 -0.87 -11.90
CA ALA A 192 -7.00 -0.55 -11.02
C ALA A 192 -6.59 -0.76 -9.56
N ASN A 193 -6.99 0.13 -8.66
CA ASN A 193 -6.61 0.06 -7.26
C ASN A 193 -7.87 0.05 -6.38
N SER A 194 -8.12 -1.10 -5.73
CA SER A 194 -9.26 -1.33 -4.84
C SER A 194 -8.82 -1.58 -3.39
N ALA A 195 -7.62 -1.12 -3.00
CA ALA A 195 -7.06 -1.31 -1.68
C ALA A 195 -8.03 -0.93 -0.54
N THR A 196 -8.69 0.22 -0.66
CA THR A 196 -9.64 0.72 0.36
C THR A 196 -10.81 -0.21 0.57
N SER A 197 -11.47 -0.63 -0.51
CA SER A 197 -12.65 -1.50 -0.43
C SER A 197 -12.25 -2.90 0.02
N GLN A 198 -11.11 -3.43 -0.42
CA GLN A 198 -10.59 -4.71 0.05
C GLN A 198 -10.27 -4.69 1.55
N TYR A 199 -9.67 -3.61 2.07
CA TYR A 199 -9.41 -3.46 3.51
C TYR A 199 -10.72 -3.38 4.31
N ALA A 200 -11.69 -2.61 3.82
CA ALA A 200 -13.01 -2.51 4.45
C ALA A 200 -13.75 -3.87 4.44
N GLU A 201 -13.68 -4.61 3.34
CA GLU A 201 -14.26 -5.94 3.23
C GLU A 201 -13.58 -6.95 4.17
N ALA A 202 -12.25 -6.92 4.28
CA ALA A 202 -11.49 -7.76 5.19
C ALA A 202 -11.90 -7.52 6.66
N LEU A 203 -12.00 -6.25 7.06
CA LEU A 203 -12.49 -5.85 8.39
C LEU A 203 -13.92 -6.31 8.63
N ALA A 204 -14.82 -6.10 7.66
CA ALA A 204 -16.23 -6.50 7.77
C ALA A 204 -16.37 -8.02 7.91
N LYS A 205 -15.58 -8.80 7.16
CA LYS A 205 -15.57 -10.26 7.27
C LYS A 205 -14.99 -10.74 8.60
N ALA A 206 -13.90 -10.13 9.10
CA ALA A 206 -13.37 -10.47 10.41
C ALA A 206 -14.39 -10.21 11.54
N TRP A 207 -15.12 -9.09 11.45
CA TRP A 207 -16.24 -8.80 12.36
C TRP A 207 -17.37 -9.83 12.24
N THR A 208 -17.70 -10.24 11.02
CA THR A 208 -18.69 -11.29 10.75
C THR A 208 -18.30 -12.61 11.41
N GLU A 209 -17.03 -13.02 11.31
CA GLU A 209 -16.53 -14.25 11.94
C GLU A 209 -16.51 -14.18 13.46
N TYR A 210 -16.34 -13.00 14.06
CA TYR A 210 -16.41 -12.81 15.51
C TYR A 210 -17.80 -13.14 16.09
N ASN A 211 -18.87 -13.03 15.28
CA ASN A 211 -20.20 -13.62 15.50
C ASN A 211 -20.80 -13.41 16.91
N LEU A 212 -20.93 -12.15 17.35
CA LEU A 212 -21.68 -11.79 18.56
C LEU A 212 -23.18 -11.58 18.26
N PRO A 213 -24.10 -11.85 19.21
CA PRO A 213 -25.51 -11.54 19.02
C PRO A 213 -25.69 -10.03 18.78
N GLY A 214 -26.05 -9.65 17.55
CA GLY A 214 -26.11 -8.26 17.08
C GLY A 214 -25.27 -7.99 15.82
N SER A 215 -24.37 -8.90 15.44
CA SER A 215 -23.59 -8.80 14.21
C SER A 215 -24.18 -9.60 13.05
N VAL A 216 -24.50 -8.96 11.92
CA VAL A 216 -25.06 -9.61 10.72
C VAL A 216 -23.92 -10.17 9.86
N CYS A 217 -23.66 -11.48 9.97
CA CYS A 217 -23.66 -12.49 8.89
C CYS A 217 -22.98 -13.77 9.38
N LYS A 218 -23.33 -14.92 8.79
CA LYS A 218 -22.98 -16.26 9.30
C LYS A 218 -21.79 -16.89 8.55
N LYS A 219 -20.83 -17.39 9.34
CA LYS A 219 -19.88 -18.51 9.15
C LYS A 219 -19.19 -18.69 7.78
N LYS A 220 -17.87 -18.55 7.77
CA LYS A 220 -16.88 -19.55 7.32
C LYS A 220 -15.47 -19.13 7.74
N LYS A 221 -14.73 -20.07 8.35
CA LYS A 221 -13.29 -19.98 8.63
C LYS A 221 -12.53 -19.62 7.35
N ILE A 222 -12.03 -18.39 7.27
CA ILE A 222 -11.20 -17.91 6.16
C ILE A 222 -10.00 -17.17 6.78
N SER A 223 -8.78 -17.61 6.45
CA SER A 223 -7.61 -16.76 6.61
C SER A 223 -7.72 -15.69 5.53
N LEU A 224 -8.21 -14.50 5.89
CA LEU A 224 -8.40 -13.41 4.94
C LEU A 224 -7.08 -12.68 4.80
N HIS A 225 -6.38 -13.03 3.74
CA HIS A 225 -5.09 -12.50 3.36
C HIS A 225 -5.30 -11.54 2.19
N PHE A 226 -5.69 -10.30 2.50
CA PHE A 226 -5.77 -9.24 1.51
C PHE A 226 -4.46 -8.47 1.49
N SER A 227 -3.68 -8.66 0.43
CA SER A 227 -2.68 -7.67 0.09
C SER A 227 -3.36 -6.64 -0.81
N ALA A 228 -3.55 -5.44 -0.28
CA ALA A 228 -3.55 -4.29 -1.15
C ALA A 228 -2.10 -4.14 -1.62
N THR A 229 -1.83 -4.49 -2.88
CA THR A 229 -0.62 -3.99 -3.54
C THR A 229 -0.84 -2.50 -3.77
N ALA A 230 -0.71 -1.70 -2.70
CA ALA A 230 -0.62 -0.27 -2.80
C ALA A 230 0.75 0.05 -3.38
N PHE A 231 0.90 -0.09 -4.69
CA PHE A 231 1.88 0.68 -5.46
C PHE A 231 1.40 2.15 -5.50
N GLY A 232 1.26 2.74 -4.32
CA GLY A 232 1.05 4.17 -4.10
C GLY A 232 2.15 4.78 -3.24
N SER A 233 3.18 3.97 -2.92
CA SER A 233 4.29 4.35 -2.05
C SER A 233 5.61 3.78 -2.60
N ILE A 234 5.85 3.84 -3.91
CA ILE A 234 7.24 3.98 -4.33
C ILE A 234 7.64 5.35 -3.81
N LEU A 235 8.28 5.35 -2.64
CA LEU A 235 8.94 6.51 -2.07
C LEU A 235 9.75 7.15 -3.19
N TYR A 236 9.27 8.31 -3.58
CA TYR A 236 9.80 9.20 -4.59
C TYR A 236 11.29 9.43 -4.35
N PHE A 237 12.09 9.11 -5.36
CA PHE A 237 13.31 9.84 -5.67
C PHE A 237 13.29 10.18 -7.16
#